data_AF-A0A6B1I8B0-F1
#
_entry.id   AF-A0A6B1I8B0-F1
#
_cell.length_a   1.000
_cell.length_b   1.000
_cell.length_c   1.000
_cell.angle_alpha   90.00
_cell.angle_beta   90.00
_cell.angle_gamma   90.00
#
_symmetry.space_group_name_H-M   'P 1'
#
loop_
_entity.id
_entity.type
_entity.pdbx_description
1 polymer ?
#
loop_
_entity_poly.entity_id
_entity_poly.type
_entity_poly.pdbx_seq_one_letter_code
_entity_poly.pdbx_strand_id
1 'polypeptide(L)'
;MEFSKVEPAYTSRHGCRLVWQGANEDDSDTVILNRDELDSLVDILQKDSTGTVVLEDRISKILVNSDVTQFSLQGHKLLEADTLQLQKQVLEYAKIPHEPQYVYINSKQFYPSVWMRREDGEGKGETRQPGDGPGGQAARQSLLDTILRSEPKKTDMPRPESDVFRIFATRRSTRKFAKIKVEDWKIDKILAAADTAPTAGNFQGLKIFYIKNGKTKEALVEAANKQSYVNAPIVLVFCMDPARVKLKFPKDILEKFSIQDATLAASHALIAAAGLGLSSIWIGMIDEEKVKSILGTKLRPSSILCIGYPDKKKPPKSRRKLKELIEVIE
;
A
#
# COMPACT_ATOMS: atom_id res chain seq x y z
N MET A 1 -19.08 17.84 18.16
CA MET A 1 -18.02 17.08 17.48
C MET A 1 -18.65 16.42 16.28
N GLU A 2 -17.94 16.33 15.16
CA GLU A 2 -18.45 15.74 13.92
C GLU A 2 -17.80 14.39 13.67
N PHE A 3 -18.58 13.43 13.19
CA PHE A 3 -18.05 12.14 12.78
C PHE A 3 -17.08 12.32 11.62
N SER A 4 -15.85 11.84 11.79
CA SER A 4 -14.75 12.05 10.85
C SER A 4 -14.46 10.78 10.06
N LYS A 5 -14.09 9.68 10.75
CA LYS A 5 -13.55 8.50 10.08
C LYS A 5 -13.70 7.18 10.84
N VAL A 6 -13.57 6.07 10.10
CA VAL A 6 -13.43 4.70 10.61
C VAL A 6 -12.01 4.20 10.34
N GLU A 7 -11.33 3.70 11.38
CA GLU A 7 -9.95 3.21 11.32
C GLU A 7 -9.78 1.89 12.09
N PRO A 8 -8.67 1.15 11.89
CA PRO A 8 -8.33 0.01 12.75
C PRO A 8 -8.20 0.39 14.22
N ALA A 9 -8.82 -0.40 15.11
CA ALA A 9 -8.68 -0.23 16.54
C ALA A 9 -7.35 -0.80 17.05
N TYR A 10 -6.66 -0.04 17.91
CA TYR A 10 -5.39 -0.48 18.50
C TYR A 10 -5.56 -1.59 19.54
N THR A 11 -6.71 -1.62 20.21
CA THR A 11 -7.03 -2.56 21.30
C THR A 11 -7.99 -3.67 20.88
N SER A 12 -8.67 -3.53 19.74
CA SER A 12 -9.63 -4.51 19.20
C SER A 12 -9.14 -5.00 17.85
N ARG A 13 -8.47 -6.15 17.86
CA ARG A 13 -7.81 -6.73 16.67
C ARG A 13 -8.75 -6.95 15.47
N HIS A 14 -10.03 -7.17 15.74
CA HIS A 14 -11.04 -7.53 14.74
C HIS A 14 -12.22 -6.56 14.68
N GLY A 15 -12.13 -5.45 15.40
CA GLY A 15 -13.16 -4.42 15.38
C GLY A 15 -12.64 -3.13 14.76
N CYS A 16 -13.29 -2.01 15.08
CA CYS A 16 -12.96 -0.72 14.48
C CYS A 16 -12.91 0.38 15.53
N ARG A 17 -12.27 1.49 15.15
CA ARG A 17 -12.27 2.76 15.88
C ARG A 17 -13.03 3.77 15.05
N LEU A 18 -14.14 4.26 15.60
CA LEU A 18 -14.91 5.38 15.08
C LEU A 18 -14.38 6.66 15.72
N VAL A 19 -14.13 7.69 14.91
CA VAL A 19 -13.46 8.93 15.36
C VAL A 19 -14.35 10.13 15.09
N TRP A 20 -14.55 10.95 16.12
CA TRP A 20 -15.16 12.27 16.06
C TRP A 20 -14.10 13.34 16.27
N GLN A 21 -14.24 14.45 15.55
CA GLN A 21 -13.33 15.60 15.67
C GLN A 21 -14.11 16.85 16.11
N GLY A 22 -13.54 17.58 17.06
CA GLY A 22 -14.00 18.86 17.53
C GLY A 22 -13.52 20.01 16.65
N ALA A 23 -13.81 21.24 17.07
CA ALA A 23 -13.41 22.45 16.33
C ALA A 23 -11.88 22.70 16.37
N ASN A 24 -11.18 22.12 17.35
CA ASN A 24 -9.74 22.15 17.47
C ASN A 24 -9.16 20.78 17.07
N GLU A 25 -7.99 20.75 16.43
CA GLU A 25 -7.36 19.50 15.98
C GLU A 25 -7.10 18.50 17.11
N ASP A 26 -6.84 18.99 18.33
CA ASP A 26 -6.57 18.18 19.52
C ASP A 26 -7.84 17.67 20.24
N ASP A 27 -9.02 18.19 19.88
CA ASP A 27 -10.30 17.77 20.46
C ASP A 27 -10.85 16.61 19.62
N SER A 28 -10.73 15.38 20.12
CA SER A 28 -11.29 14.21 19.45
C SER A 28 -11.89 13.24 20.45
N ASP A 29 -12.95 12.55 20.03
CA ASP A 29 -13.56 11.48 20.80
C ASP A 29 -13.60 10.21 19.94
N THR A 30 -13.57 9.05 20.59
CA THR A 30 -13.41 7.78 19.90
C THR A 30 -14.25 6.70 20.52
N VAL A 31 -14.87 5.92 19.65
CA VAL A 31 -15.65 4.74 20.04
C VAL A 31 -14.97 3.53 19.44
N ILE A 32 -14.60 2.57 20.28
CA ILE A 32 -13.97 1.33 19.84
C ILE A 32 -15.03 0.25 19.90
N LEU A 33 -15.28 -0.38 18.75
CA LEU A 33 -16.15 -1.54 18.66
C LEU A 33 -15.30 -2.80 18.63
N ASN A 34 -15.75 -3.83 19.33
CA ASN A 34 -15.27 -5.19 19.12
C ASN A 34 -15.84 -5.77 17.81
N ARG A 35 -15.51 -7.03 17.50
CA ARG A 35 -15.97 -7.67 16.27
C ARG A 35 -17.49 -7.82 16.24
N ASP A 36 -18.07 -8.36 17.30
CA ASP A 36 -19.49 -8.69 17.35
C ASP A 36 -20.36 -7.42 17.29
N GLU A 37 -19.89 -6.34 17.91
CA GLU A 37 -20.50 -5.01 17.84
C GLU A 37 -20.39 -4.40 16.44
N LEU A 38 -19.25 -4.54 15.78
CA LEU A 38 -19.05 -4.09 14.40
C LEU A 38 -19.95 -4.88 13.44
N ASP A 39 -20.00 -6.21 13.55
CA ASP A 39 -20.82 -7.07 12.71
C ASP A 39 -22.32 -6.75 12.90
N SER A 40 -22.75 -6.52 14.14
CA SER A 40 -24.13 -6.07 14.44
C SER A 40 -24.46 -4.71 13.82
N LEU A 41 -23.52 -3.76 13.87
CA LEU A 41 -23.69 -2.45 13.26
C LEU A 41 -23.74 -2.55 11.72
N VAL A 42 -22.87 -3.37 11.13
CA VAL A 42 -22.83 -3.64 9.68
C VAL A 42 -24.16 -4.26 9.22
N ASP A 43 -24.70 -5.23 9.96
CA ASP A 43 -25.96 -5.88 9.62
C ASP A 43 -27.15 -4.92 9.55
N ILE A 44 -27.21 -3.96 10.47
CA ILE A 44 -28.27 -2.93 10.48
C ILE A 44 -28.08 -1.97 9.30
N LEU A 45 -26.84 -1.50 9.09
CA LEU A 45 -26.51 -0.54 8.04
C LEU A 45 -26.62 -1.14 6.63
N GLN A 46 -26.36 -2.43 6.43
CA GLN A 46 -26.54 -3.09 5.12
C GLN A 46 -27.99 -3.21 4.68
N LYS A 47 -28.92 -3.29 5.63
CA LYS A 47 -30.35 -3.50 5.38
C LYS A 47 -31.12 -2.18 5.22
N ASP A 48 -30.42 -1.03 5.18
CA ASP A 48 -31.03 0.31 5.21
C ASP A 48 -32.12 0.43 6.29
N SER A 49 -31.89 -0.20 7.45
CA SER A 49 -32.89 -0.37 8.51
C SER A 49 -32.51 0.40 9.78
N THR A 50 -33.51 0.68 10.62
CA THR A 50 -33.28 1.22 11.97
C THR A 50 -33.02 0.10 12.96
N GLY A 51 -32.19 0.33 13.96
CA GLY A 51 -31.89 -0.70 14.95
C GLY A 51 -31.05 -0.19 16.12
N THR A 52 -30.76 -1.08 17.07
CA THR A 52 -29.93 -0.78 18.22
C THR A 52 -28.85 -1.84 18.37
N VAL A 53 -27.59 -1.41 18.49
CA VAL A 53 -26.47 -2.25 18.91
C VAL A 53 -26.23 -1.98 20.39
N VAL A 54 -26.27 -3.02 21.22
CA VAL A 54 -25.90 -2.93 22.63
C VAL A 54 -24.45 -3.38 22.75
N LEU A 55 -23.59 -2.58 23.39
CA LEU A 55 -22.18 -2.90 23.54
C LEU A 55 -21.94 -3.88 24.70
N GLU A 56 -20.72 -4.41 24.78
CA GLU A 56 -20.31 -5.47 25.70
C GLU A 56 -20.55 -5.12 27.19
N ASP A 57 -20.41 -3.83 27.54
CA ASP A 57 -20.68 -3.32 28.90
C ASP A 57 -22.19 -3.37 29.28
N ARG A 58 -23.07 -3.71 28.33
CA ARG A 58 -24.54 -3.77 28.44
C ARG A 58 -25.23 -2.45 28.77
N ILE A 59 -24.48 -1.36 28.88
CA ILE A 59 -24.97 -0.02 29.23
C ILE A 59 -24.94 0.85 27.98
N SER A 60 -23.82 0.82 27.27
CA SER A 60 -23.57 1.60 26.08
C SER A 60 -24.36 1.06 24.89
N LYS A 61 -24.89 1.97 24.08
CA LYS A 61 -25.75 1.64 22.94
C LYS A 61 -25.50 2.54 21.74
N ILE A 62 -25.63 1.95 20.55
CA ILE A 62 -25.66 2.65 19.27
C ILE A 62 -27.08 2.54 18.73
N LEU A 63 -27.76 3.67 18.55
CA LEU A 63 -29.09 3.74 17.95
C LEU A 63 -28.95 4.22 16.51
N VAL A 64 -29.21 3.33 15.56
CA VAL A 64 -29.17 3.64 14.12
C VAL A 64 -30.56 4.06 13.67
N ASN A 65 -30.73 5.32 13.29
CA ASN A 65 -31.94 5.84 12.63
C ASN A 65 -31.65 6.17 11.16
N SER A 66 -32.69 6.52 10.40
CA SER A 66 -32.58 6.81 8.96
C SER A 66 -31.63 7.95 8.61
N ASP A 67 -31.54 8.96 9.48
CA ASP A 67 -30.82 10.21 9.28
C ASP A 67 -29.62 10.35 10.22
N VAL A 68 -29.80 10.04 11.50
CA VAL A 68 -28.77 10.19 12.53
C VAL A 68 -28.57 8.89 13.30
N THR A 69 -27.32 8.46 13.39
CA THR A 69 -26.90 7.38 14.29
C THR A 69 -26.33 7.97 15.58
N GLN A 70 -26.90 7.58 16.71
CA GLN A 70 -26.55 8.10 18.04
C GLN A 70 -25.76 7.08 18.85
N PHE A 71 -24.73 7.54 19.55
CA PHE A 71 -23.83 6.73 20.38
C PHE A 71 -23.92 7.20 21.82
N SER A 72 -24.65 6.44 22.64
CA SER A 72 -24.81 6.70 24.07
C SER A 72 -23.89 5.76 24.84
N LEU A 73 -22.71 6.24 25.21
CA LEU A 73 -21.67 5.42 25.86
C LEU A 73 -21.46 5.80 27.32
N GLN A 74 -21.15 4.81 28.15
CA GLN A 74 -20.86 5.04 29.55
C GLN A 74 -19.62 5.94 29.71
N GLY A 75 -19.80 7.10 30.34
CA GLY A 75 -18.71 8.04 30.61
C GLY A 75 -18.36 8.99 29.45
N HIS A 76 -19.07 8.93 28.33
CA HIS A 76 -18.91 9.87 27.21
C HIS A 76 -20.13 10.80 27.09
N LYS A 77 -19.96 11.93 26.40
CA LYS A 77 -21.10 12.72 25.91
C LYS A 77 -21.79 11.95 24.78
N LEU A 78 -23.07 12.24 24.54
CA LEU A 78 -23.78 11.72 23.37
C LEU A 78 -23.02 12.14 22.11
N LEU A 79 -22.63 11.16 21.29
CA LEU A 79 -22.03 11.40 19.97
C LEU A 79 -23.05 11.05 18.89
N GLU A 80 -22.99 11.78 17.78
CA GLU A 80 -23.90 11.59 16.65
C GLU A 80 -23.11 11.53 15.34
N ALA A 81 -23.60 10.74 14.40
CA ALA A 81 -23.07 10.67 13.04
C ALA A 81 -24.22 10.71 12.04
N ASP A 82 -24.04 11.39 10.92
CA ASP A 82 -24.92 11.24 9.76
C ASP A 82 -24.92 9.77 9.31
N THR A 83 -26.10 9.16 9.26
CA THR A 83 -26.21 7.70 9.04
C THR A 83 -25.66 7.31 7.66
N LEU A 84 -25.86 8.12 6.61
CA LEU A 84 -25.35 7.82 5.28
C LEU A 84 -23.82 7.89 5.22
N GLN A 85 -23.22 8.89 5.87
CA GLN A 85 -21.78 9.02 6.00
C GLN A 85 -21.19 7.85 6.78
N LEU A 86 -21.80 7.50 7.93
CA LEU A 86 -21.37 6.37 8.75
C LEU A 86 -21.48 5.05 7.98
N GLN A 87 -22.62 4.79 7.35
CA GLN A 87 -22.88 3.62 6.52
C GLN A 87 -21.79 3.45 5.46
N LYS A 88 -21.51 4.48 4.66
CA LYS A 88 -20.49 4.42 3.62
C LYS A 88 -19.13 4.01 4.16
N GLN A 89 -18.71 4.60 5.29
CA GLN A 89 -17.38 4.34 5.84
C GLN A 89 -17.30 2.99 6.56
N VAL A 90 -18.30 2.63 7.36
CA VAL A 90 -18.35 1.34 8.07
C VAL A 90 -18.43 0.18 7.08
N LEU A 91 -19.26 0.28 6.03
CA LEU A 91 -19.37 -0.77 5.02
C LEU A 91 -18.10 -0.87 4.14
N GLU A 92 -17.40 0.23 3.86
CA GLU A 92 -16.11 0.16 3.17
C GLU A 92 -15.03 -0.47 4.06
N TYR A 93 -15.04 -0.13 5.36
CA TYR A 93 -14.14 -0.72 6.35
C TYR A 93 -14.39 -2.22 6.56
N ALA A 94 -15.65 -2.66 6.57
CA ALA A 94 -16.03 -4.06 6.73
C ALA A 94 -15.57 -4.96 5.57
N LYS A 95 -15.25 -4.39 4.39
CA LYS A 95 -14.64 -5.14 3.28
C LYS A 95 -13.19 -5.52 3.53
N ILE A 96 -12.52 -4.87 4.49
CA ILE A 96 -11.16 -5.17 4.87
C ILE A 96 -11.18 -6.46 5.70
N PRO A 97 -10.50 -7.53 5.29
CA PRO A 97 -10.52 -8.77 6.07
C PRO A 97 -9.71 -8.59 7.35
N HIS A 98 -10.40 -8.64 8.50
CA HIS A 98 -9.80 -8.43 9.83
C HIS A 98 -9.33 -9.71 10.50
N GLU A 99 -9.84 -10.87 10.09
CA GLU A 99 -9.26 -12.16 10.48
C GLU A 99 -7.90 -12.37 9.78
N PRO A 100 -6.95 -13.10 10.41
CA PRO A 100 -5.72 -13.51 9.75
C PRO A 100 -6.07 -14.37 8.53
N GLN A 101 -6.11 -13.74 7.37
CA GLN A 101 -6.32 -14.44 6.12
C GLN A 101 -5.12 -15.35 5.89
N TYR A 102 -5.38 -16.63 5.61
CA TYR A 102 -4.33 -17.54 5.18
C TYR A 102 -3.71 -17.01 3.89
N VAL A 103 -2.55 -16.38 4.02
CA VAL A 103 -1.77 -15.90 2.90
C VAL A 103 -1.05 -17.10 2.32
N TYR A 104 -1.66 -17.71 1.30
CA TYR A 104 -1.00 -18.77 0.54
C TYR A 104 0.06 -18.14 -0.36
N ILE A 105 1.31 -18.17 0.09
CA ILE A 105 2.47 -17.81 -0.71
C ILE A 105 2.99 -19.08 -1.36
N ASN A 106 2.52 -19.38 -2.58
CA ASN A 106 3.12 -20.44 -3.37
C ASN A 106 4.53 -20.01 -3.79
N SER A 107 5.54 -20.76 -3.35
CA SER A 107 6.89 -20.54 -3.84
C SER A 107 7.01 -21.13 -5.26
N LYS A 108 6.83 -20.34 -6.33
CA LYS A 108 7.38 -20.74 -7.65
C LYS A 108 7.63 -19.61 -8.67
N GLN A 109 8.91 -19.60 -9.09
CA GLN A 109 9.62 -19.07 -10.26
C GLN A 109 9.22 -17.81 -11.03
N PHE A 110 7.97 -17.33 -11.09
CA PHE A 110 7.67 -16.16 -11.95
C PHE A 110 6.92 -15.01 -11.28
N TYR A 111 5.94 -15.22 -10.40
CA TYR A 111 5.26 -14.12 -9.69
C TYR A 111 4.87 -14.56 -8.28
N PRO A 112 5.27 -13.87 -7.20
CA PRO A 112 4.69 -14.12 -5.89
C PRO A 112 3.22 -13.66 -5.93
N SER A 113 2.29 -14.59 -5.89
CA SER A 113 0.87 -14.27 -5.76
C SER A 113 0.46 -14.50 -4.31
N VAL A 114 0.22 -13.41 -3.57
CA VAL A 114 -0.23 -13.42 -2.16
C VAL A 114 -1.75 -13.46 -2.16
N TRP A 115 -2.40 -14.62 -1.99
CA TRP A 115 -3.87 -14.69 -2.00
C TRP A 115 -4.40 -14.69 -0.57
N MET A 116 -5.53 -14.01 -0.37
CA MET A 116 -6.40 -14.18 0.80
C MET A 116 -7.58 -15.05 0.35
N ARG A 117 -7.95 -16.07 1.13
CA ARG A 117 -9.13 -16.89 0.84
C ARG A 117 -10.39 -16.06 1.12
N ARG A 118 -11.37 -16.03 0.22
CA ARG A 118 -12.76 -15.69 0.61
C ARG A 118 -13.43 -16.99 1.04
N GLU A 119 -14.15 -17.00 2.15
CA GLU A 119 -14.83 -18.21 2.64
C GLU A 119 -16.00 -18.65 1.75
N ASP A 120 -16.40 -17.84 0.78
CA ASP A 120 -17.64 -18.07 0.07
C ASP A 120 -17.37 -18.82 -1.25
N GLY A 121 -17.50 -20.14 -1.19
CA GLY A 121 -17.60 -20.96 -2.40
C GLY A 121 -17.21 -22.41 -2.18
N GLU A 122 -18.22 -23.25 -1.94
CA GLU A 122 -18.16 -24.70 -2.06
C GLU A 122 -17.57 -25.13 -3.41
N GLY A 123 -16.25 -25.31 -3.46
CA GLY A 123 -15.55 -25.95 -4.56
C GLY A 123 -15.61 -27.46 -4.41
N LYS A 124 -16.53 -28.09 -5.16
CA LYS A 124 -16.71 -29.54 -5.28
C LYS A 124 -15.39 -30.32 -5.42
N GLY A 125 -15.23 -31.32 -4.55
CA GLY A 125 -14.65 -32.64 -4.88
C GLY A 125 -13.13 -32.73 -4.99
N GLU A 126 -12.44 -32.89 -3.85
CA GLU A 126 -11.25 -33.74 -3.79
C GLU A 126 -11.49 -34.80 -2.69
N THR A 127 -11.49 -36.06 -3.11
CA THR A 127 -11.71 -37.28 -2.31
C THR A 127 -10.77 -37.34 -1.11
N ARG A 128 -11.34 -37.48 0.10
CA ARG A 128 -10.58 -37.85 1.31
C ARG A 128 -9.94 -39.22 1.11
N GLN A 129 -8.62 -39.33 1.30
CA GLN A 129 -7.99 -40.63 1.53
C GLN A 129 -8.32 -41.10 2.97
N PRO A 130 -8.59 -42.40 3.19
CA PRO A 130 -8.95 -42.91 4.50
C PRO A 130 -7.69 -43.05 5.37
N GLY A 131 -7.58 -42.22 6.42
CA GLY A 131 -6.46 -42.27 7.38
C GLY A 131 -6.56 -41.28 8.54
N ASP A 132 -7.31 -40.17 8.40
CA ASP A 132 -7.42 -39.18 9.46
C ASP A 132 -8.59 -39.51 10.41
N GLY A 133 -8.24 -40.09 11.57
CA GLY A 133 -9.16 -40.23 12.69
C GLY A 133 -9.62 -38.87 13.26
N PRO A 134 -10.73 -38.84 14.00
CA PRO A 134 -11.31 -37.59 14.51
C PRO A 134 -10.55 -37.16 15.77
N GLY A 135 -9.50 -36.36 15.64
CA GLY A 135 -8.75 -35.90 16.82
C GLY A 135 -7.45 -35.16 16.57
N GLY A 136 -7.35 -34.34 15.52
CA GLY A 136 -6.15 -33.53 15.26
C GLY A 136 -6.48 -32.04 15.25
N GLN A 137 -6.20 -31.36 16.36
CA GLN A 137 -6.07 -29.90 16.40
C GLN A 137 -5.05 -29.51 15.32
N ALA A 138 -5.49 -28.85 14.25
CA ALA A 138 -4.61 -28.45 13.16
C ALA A 138 -3.55 -27.50 13.73
N ALA A 139 -2.35 -28.04 14.00
CA ALA A 139 -1.23 -27.27 14.48
C ALA A 139 -1.00 -26.07 13.56
N ARG A 140 -0.92 -24.87 14.13
CA ARG A 140 -0.49 -23.65 13.44
C ARG A 140 0.84 -23.94 12.76
N GLN A 141 0.82 -24.32 11.49
CA GLN A 141 2.02 -24.40 10.68
C GLN A 141 2.47 -22.98 10.39
N SER A 142 3.74 -22.69 10.65
CA SER A 142 4.29 -21.37 10.35
C SER A 142 4.18 -21.11 8.84
N LEU A 143 4.02 -19.84 8.45
CA LEU A 143 4.07 -19.42 7.05
C LEU A 143 5.30 -19.99 6.33
N LEU A 144 6.41 -20.14 7.06
CA LEU A 144 7.65 -20.73 6.57
C LEU A 144 7.52 -22.22 6.22
N ASP A 145 6.90 -23.02 7.09
CA ASP A 145 6.77 -24.47 6.90
C ASP A 145 5.89 -24.82 5.70
N THR A 146 4.81 -24.07 5.51
CA THR A 146 3.91 -24.25 4.36
C THR A 146 4.59 -23.83 3.05
N ILE A 147 5.39 -22.75 3.06
CA ILE A 147 6.18 -22.29 1.91
C ILE A 147 7.19 -23.35 1.44
N LEU A 148 7.76 -24.11 2.38
CA LEU A 148 8.77 -25.14 2.10
C LEU A 148 8.17 -26.44 1.52
N ARG A 149 6.88 -26.70 1.72
CA ARG A 149 6.23 -28.00 1.44
C ARG A 149 5.27 -28.04 0.25
N SER A 150 4.81 -26.90 -0.29
CA SER A 150 3.74 -26.88 -1.31
C SER A 150 4.19 -27.22 -2.74
N GLU A 151 3.44 -28.07 -3.45
CA GLU A 151 3.53 -28.32 -4.90
C GLU A 151 2.59 -27.42 -5.74
N PRO A 152 2.92 -27.11 -7.02
CA PRO A 152 2.31 -26.00 -7.77
C PRO A 152 0.94 -26.32 -8.37
N LYS A 153 -0.01 -25.38 -8.24
CA LYS A 153 -1.23 -25.29 -9.06
C LYS A 153 -1.31 -23.90 -9.73
N LYS A 154 -1.73 -23.85 -11.01
CA LYS A 154 -2.08 -22.59 -11.71
C LYS A 154 -3.36 -22.02 -11.08
N THR A 155 -3.45 -20.71 -10.92
CA THR A 155 -4.67 -20.05 -10.44
C THR A 155 -5.17 -19.01 -11.45
N ASP A 156 -6.47 -19.08 -11.74
CA ASP A 156 -7.20 -18.31 -12.77
C ASP A 156 -8.01 -17.13 -12.18
N MET A 157 -7.69 -16.61 -10.98
CA MET A 157 -8.51 -15.59 -10.32
C MET A 157 -8.08 -14.15 -10.67
N PRO A 158 -8.95 -13.32 -11.27
CA PRO A 158 -8.64 -11.93 -11.61
C PRO A 158 -8.68 -11.03 -10.36
N ARG A 159 -7.57 -10.33 -10.05
CA ARG A 159 -7.53 -9.28 -9.01
C ARG A 159 -7.72 -7.89 -9.62
N PRO A 160 -8.31 -6.92 -8.88
CA PRO A 160 -8.40 -5.53 -9.32
C PRO A 160 -7.04 -4.97 -9.70
N GLU A 161 -6.99 -4.10 -10.70
CA GLU A 161 -5.69 -3.60 -11.18
C GLU A 161 -4.90 -2.81 -10.13
N SER A 162 -5.62 -2.22 -9.17
CA SER A 162 -5.13 -1.41 -8.05
C SER A 162 -4.67 -2.20 -6.83
N ASP A 163 -4.87 -3.53 -6.78
CA ASP A 163 -4.41 -4.36 -5.67
C ASP A 163 -2.87 -4.26 -5.53
N VAL A 164 -2.39 -3.81 -4.37
CA VAL A 164 -0.96 -3.55 -4.13
C VAL A 164 -0.10 -4.80 -4.28
N PHE A 165 -0.59 -5.98 -3.87
CA PHE A 165 0.13 -7.24 -4.04
C PHE A 165 0.15 -7.69 -5.48
N ARG A 166 -0.95 -7.47 -6.24
CA ARG A 166 -0.93 -7.63 -7.70
C ARG A 166 0.09 -6.69 -8.32
N ILE A 167 0.16 -5.43 -7.91
CA ILE A 167 1.13 -4.46 -8.42
C ILE A 167 2.55 -4.95 -8.17
N PHE A 168 2.89 -5.35 -6.94
CA PHE A 168 4.21 -5.90 -6.63
C PHE A 168 4.57 -7.13 -7.49
N ALA A 169 3.61 -8.04 -7.67
CA ALA A 169 3.79 -9.26 -8.46
C ALA A 169 3.95 -9.00 -9.96
N THR A 170 3.19 -8.04 -10.50
CA THR A 170 3.05 -7.82 -11.95
C THR A 170 3.89 -6.68 -12.50
N ARG A 171 4.46 -5.84 -11.64
CA ARG A 171 5.31 -4.74 -12.09
C ARG A 171 6.62 -5.25 -12.68
N ARG A 172 7.03 -4.64 -13.79
CA ARG A 172 8.31 -4.85 -14.44
C ARG A 172 8.83 -3.57 -15.08
N SER A 173 10.14 -3.52 -15.34
CA SER A 173 10.74 -2.40 -16.07
C SER A 173 10.25 -2.35 -17.52
N THR A 174 9.76 -1.17 -17.92
CA THR A 174 9.31 -0.86 -19.29
C THR A 174 10.26 0.12 -19.95
N ARG A 175 10.72 -0.22 -21.16
CA ARG A 175 11.72 0.54 -21.93
C ARG A 175 11.16 1.11 -23.23
N LYS A 176 9.85 1.00 -23.45
CA LYS A 176 9.15 1.53 -24.61
C LYS A 176 7.80 2.03 -24.16
N PHE A 177 7.60 3.33 -24.28
CA PHE A 177 6.39 4.02 -23.86
C PHE A 177 5.60 4.46 -25.09
N ALA A 178 4.27 4.45 -24.98
CA ALA A 178 3.40 5.08 -25.95
C ALA A 178 3.60 6.61 -25.91
N LYS A 179 3.35 7.28 -27.03
CA LYS A 179 3.45 8.76 -27.14
C LYS A 179 2.26 9.50 -26.51
N ILE A 180 1.47 8.82 -25.67
CA ILE A 180 0.25 9.34 -25.06
C ILE A 180 0.65 10.22 -23.86
N LYS A 181 0.05 11.42 -23.76
CA LYS A 181 0.21 12.30 -22.60
C LYS A 181 -0.37 11.59 -21.36
N VAL A 182 0.37 11.62 -20.26
CA VAL A 182 -0.15 11.18 -18.95
C VAL A 182 -0.94 12.33 -18.32
N GLU A 183 -2.09 12.01 -17.75
CA GLU A 183 -3.01 12.95 -17.13
C GLU A 183 -2.37 13.60 -15.89
N ASP A 184 -2.58 14.91 -15.72
CA ASP A 184 -1.91 15.70 -14.68
C ASP A 184 -2.25 15.18 -13.26
N TRP A 185 -3.49 14.76 -13.00
CA TRP A 185 -3.88 14.15 -11.72
C TRP A 185 -3.14 12.85 -11.38
N LYS A 186 -2.70 12.08 -12.39
CA LYS A 186 -1.87 10.88 -12.16
C LYS A 186 -0.45 11.28 -11.77
N ILE A 187 0.08 12.33 -12.39
CA ILE A 187 1.38 12.89 -12.06
C ILE A 187 1.36 13.40 -10.62
N ASP A 188 0.32 14.14 -10.23
CA ASP A 188 0.16 14.65 -8.87
C ASP A 188 0.11 13.52 -7.84
N LYS A 189 -0.64 12.44 -8.11
CA LYS A 189 -0.66 11.25 -7.24
C LYS A 189 0.70 10.55 -7.15
N ILE A 190 1.47 10.48 -8.23
CA ILE A 190 2.81 9.89 -8.24
C ILE A 190 3.77 10.72 -7.39
N LEU A 191 3.71 12.05 -7.53
CA LEU A 191 4.53 12.98 -6.75
C LEU A 191 4.16 12.94 -5.26
N ALA A 192 2.87 12.94 -4.93
CA ALA A 192 2.38 12.80 -3.56
C ALA A 192 2.80 11.47 -2.91
N ALA A 193 2.80 10.37 -3.68
CA ALA A 193 3.31 9.10 -3.19
C ALA A 193 4.82 9.15 -2.88
N ALA A 194 5.60 9.84 -3.73
CA ALA A 194 7.02 10.03 -3.51
C ALA A 194 7.31 10.88 -2.27
N ASP A 195 6.51 11.93 -2.07
CA ASP A 195 6.59 12.87 -0.94
C ASP A 195 6.29 12.20 0.40
N THR A 196 5.31 11.30 0.43
CA THR A 196 4.90 10.55 1.63
C THR A 196 5.76 9.31 1.93
N ALA A 197 6.87 9.13 1.22
CA ALA A 197 7.81 8.05 1.52
C ALA A 197 8.46 8.23 2.90
N PRO A 198 8.68 7.14 3.67
CA PRO A 198 9.34 7.25 4.95
C PRO A 198 10.79 7.73 4.78
N THR A 199 11.21 8.65 5.64
CA THR A 199 12.57 9.21 5.63
C THR A 199 13.20 9.23 7.01
N ALA A 200 14.53 9.20 7.08
CA ALA A 200 15.27 9.17 8.34
C ALA A 200 14.90 10.38 9.21
N GLY A 201 14.31 10.12 10.39
CA GLY A 201 13.85 11.16 11.31
C GLY A 201 12.84 12.15 10.72
N ASN A 202 12.16 11.78 9.62
CA ASN A 202 11.30 12.66 8.84
C ASN A 202 11.99 13.92 8.27
N PHE A 203 13.32 13.92 8.15
CA PHE A 203 14.09 15.07 7.67
C PHE A 203 14.02 15.30 6.16
N GLN A 204 13.47 14.34 5.42
CA GLN A 204 13.31 14.42 3.97
C GLN A 204 14.64 14.75 3.29
N GLY A 205 15.65 13.90 3.53
CA GLY A 205 17.03 14.03 3.04
C GLY A 205 17.20 13.85 1.53
N LEU A 206 16.26 14.34 0.72
CA LEU A 206 16.24 14.20 -0.72
C LEU A 206 15.68 15.44 -1.44
N LYS A 207 15.86 15.47 -2.75
CA LYS A 207 15.19 16.38 -3.68
C LYS A 207 14.75 15.63 -4.92
N ILE A 208 13.56 15.94 -5.44
CA ILE A 208 13.04 15.37 -6.68
C ILE A 208 12.98 16.47 -7.73
N PHE A 209 13.58 16.24 -8.90
CA PHE A 209 13.46 17.11 -10.07
C PHE A 209 12.47 16.50 -11.06
N TYR A 210 11.33 17.15 -11.27
CA TYR A 210 10.36 16.76 -12.30
C TYR A 210 10.68 17.46 -13.63
N ILE A 211 11.15 16.68 -14.61
CA ILE A 211 11.68 17.20 -15.87
C ILE A 211 10.58 17.29 -16.92
N LYS A 212 10.12 18.52 -17.19
CA LYS A 212 9.13 18.82 -18.25
C LYS A 212 9.79 19.16 -19.60
N ASN A 213 10.94 19.81 -19.58
CA ASN A 213 11.62 20.32 -20.78
C ASN A 213 12.19 19.18 -21.65
N GLY A 214 11.83 19.16 -22.94
CA GLY A 214 12.27 18.14 -23.89
C GLY A 214 13.78 18.09 -24.12
N LYS A 215 14.44 19.26 -24.27
CA LYS A 215 15.90 19.34 -24.44
C LYS A 215 16.63 18.80 -23.21
N THR A 216 16.12 19.08 -22.01
CA THR A 216 16.68 18.51 -20.77
C THR A 216 16.55 16.98 -20.75
N LYS A 217 15.41 16.43 -21.18
CA LYS A 217 15.24 14.97 -21.29
C LYS A 217 16.21 14.36 -22.30
N GLU A 218 16.43 14.99 -23.44
CA GLU A 218 17.40 14.57 -24.45
C GLU A 218 18.83 14.60 -23.89
N ALA A 219 19.22 15.66 -23.18
CA ALA A 219 20.52 15.71 -22.52
C ALA A 219 20.68 14.59 -21.44
N LEU A 220 19.61 14.28 -20.71
CA LEU A 220 19.62 13.19 -19.73
C LEU A 220 19.79 11.81 -20.39
N VAL A 221 19.40 11.62 -21.66
CA VAL A 221 19.68 10.37 -22.40
C VAL A 221 21.20 10.16 -22.51
N GLU A 222 21.95 11.20 -22.84
CA GLU A 222 23.42 11.13 -22.93
C GLU A 222 24.07 10.84 -21.56
N ALA A 223 23.52 11.42 -20.49
CA ALA A 223 23.98 11.16 -19.13
C ALA A 223 23.59 9.76 -18.60
N ALA A 224 22.61 9.11 -19.22
CA ALA A 224 22.10 7.80 -18.80
C ALA A 224 22.54 6.67 -19.74
N ASN A 225 23.81 6.68 -20.17
CA ASN A 225 24.39 5.66 -21.06
C ASN A 225 23.59 5.49 -22.37
N LYS A 226 23.14 6.61 -22.97
CA LYS A 226 22.40 6.65 -24.24
C LYS A 226 21.12 5.82 -24.26
N GLN A 227 20.51 5.63 -23.09
CA GLN A 227 19.25 4.91 -22.95
C GLN A 227 18.09 5.81 -23.43
N SER A 228 17.68 5.64 -24.70
CA SER A 228 16.68 6.51 -25.35
C SER A 228 15.33 6.63 -24.62
N TYR A 229 14.95 5.63 -23.83
CA TYR A 229 13.74 5.63 -23.00
C TYR A 229 13.81 6.56 -21.78
N VAL A 230 14.94 7.24 -21.55
CA VAL A 230 15.01 8.37 -20.61
C VAL A 230 14.21 9.57 -21.11
N ASN A 231 13.95 9.66 -22.42
CA ASN A 231 13.00 10.61 -22.98
C ASN A 231 11.54 10.11 -22.89
N ALA A 232 11.12 9.71 -21.69
CA ALA A 232 9.76 9.25 -21.41
C ALA A 232 8.77 10.42 -21.21
N PRO A 233 7.44 10.18 -21.27
CA PRO A 233 6.43 11.20 -20.97
C PRO A 233 6.66 11.90 -19.63
N ILE A 234 6.96 11.13 -18.58
CA ILE A 234 7.33 11.65 -17.26
C ILE A 234 8.75 11.20 -16.95
N VAL A 235 9.57 12.14 -16.47
CA VAL A 235 10.95 11.89 -16.03
C VAL A 235 11.16 12.57 -14.69
N LEU A 236 11.51 11.79 -13.67
CA LEU A 236 11.84 12.26 -12.34
C LEU A 236 13.30 11.92 -12.04
N VAL A 237 14.08 12.90 -11.56
CA VAL A 237 15.44 12.65 -11.07
C VAL A 237 15.45 12.79 -9.56
N PHE A 238 15.83 11.74 -8.85
CA PHE A 238 15.91 11.71 -7.40
C PHE A 238 17.35 11.99 -6.98
N CYS A 239 17.55 12.99 -6.14
CA CYS A 239 18.86 13.40 -5.63
C CYS A 239 18.90 13.31 -4.10
N MET A 240 20.08 12.95 -3.60
CA MET A 240 20.43 12.98 -2.19
C MET A 240 20.63 14.42 -1.71
N ASP A 241 20.07 14.76 -0.54
CA ASP A 241 20.33 16.01 0.18
C ASP A 241 20.63 15.73 1.67
N PRO A 242 21.83 15.19 1.98
CA PRO A 242 22.19 14.80 3.34
C PRO A 242 22.26 15.98 4.32
N ALA A 243 22.41 17.21 3.82
CA ALA A 243 22.44 18.41 4.65
C ALA A 243 21.12 18.69 5.38
N ARG A 244 20.01 18.08 4.91
CA ARG A 244 18.71 18.18 5.60
C ARG A 244 18.60 17.26 6.81
N VAL A 245 19.38 16.20 6.87
CA VAL A 245 19.31 15.19 7.94
C VAL A 245 20.05 15.72 9.18
N LYS A 246 19.31 16.16 10.19
CA LYS A 246 19.88 16.79 11.41
C LYS A 246 20.16 15.80 12.54
N LEU A 247 20.28 14.51 12.22
CA LEU A 247 20.66 13.48 13.19
C LEU A 247 22.15 13.59 13.54
N LYS A 248 22.51 13.22 14.77
CA LYS A 248 23.90 13.26 15.26
C LYS A 248 24.64 11.97 14.86
N PHE A 249 25.04 11.89 13.59
CA PHE A 249 25.84 10.78 13.06
C PHE A 249 27.01 11.25 12.19
N PRO A 250 28.02 10.40 11.96
CA PRO A 250 29.07 10.65 10.97
C PRO A 250 28.52 10.94 9.57
N LYS A 251 29.30 11.69 8.77
CA LYS A 251 28.88 12.17 7.44
C LYS A 251 28.45 11.04 6.49
N ASP A 252 29.20 9.94 6.48
CA ASP A 252 28.91 8.75 5.66
C ASP A 252 27.57 8.10 6.03
N ILE A 253 27.20 8.13 7.32
CA ILE A 253 25.90 7.65 7.79
C ILE A 253 24.76 8.58 7.36
N LEU A 254 24.98 9.90 7.41
CA LEU A 254 23.99 10.87 6.90
C LEU A 254 23.79 10.74 5.39
N GLU A 255 24.88 10.54 4.64
CA GLU A 255 24.82 10.23 3.21
C GLU A 255 24.07 8.91 2.96
N LYS A 256 24.31 7.87 3.78
CA LYS A 256 23.57 6.61 3.71
C LYS A 256 22.07 6.81 3.94
N PHE A 257 21.65 7.59 4.93
CA PHE A 257 20.24 7.90 5.14
C PHE A 257 19.64 8.63 3.95
N SER A 258 20.34 9.64 3.43
CA SER A 258 19.89 10.42 2.28
C SER A 258 19.71 9.58 1.00
N ILE A 259 20.58 8.59 0.74
CA ILE A 259 20.38 7.68 -0.39
C ILE A 259 19.22 6.71 -0.17
N GLN A 260 18.97 6.27 1.07
CA GLN A 260 17.81 5.45 1.41
C GLN A 260 16.50 6.24 1.22
N ASP A 261 16.45 7.48 1.70
CA ASP A 261 15.32 8.40 1.54
C ASP A 261 14.97 8.60 0.06
N ALA A 262 15.96 8.96 -0.77
CA ALA A 262 15.80 9.11 -2.22
C ALA A 262 15.32 7.80 -2.88
N THR A 263 15.79 6.64 -2.37
CA THR A 263 15.44 5.33 -2.92
C THR A 263 14.00 4.94 -2.62
N LEU A 264 13.56 5.18 -1.38
CA LEU A 264 12.19 4.90 -0.94
C LEU A 264 11.18 5.78 -1.67
N ALA A 265 11.46 7.08 -1.81
CA ALA A 265 10.63 8.01 -2.57
C ALA A 265 10.46 7.57 -4.03
N ALA A 266 11.55 7.18 -4.69
CA ALA A 266 11.50 6.66 -6.05
C ALA A 266 10.73 5.32 -6.15
N SER A 267 10.83 4.45 -5.14
CA SER A 267 10.05 3.22 -5.06
C SER A 267 8.55 3.49 -4.92
N HIS A 268 8.15 4.41 -4.02
CA HIS A 268 6.76 4.83 -3.86
C HIS A 268 6.17 5.38 -5.16
N ALA A 269 6.88 6.31 -5.83
CA ALA A 269 6.48 6.85 -7.12
C ALA A 269 6.26 5.73 -8.17
N LEU A 270 7.16 4.74 -8.17
CA LEU A 270 7.13 3.60 -9.09
C LEU A 270 5.95 2.66 -8.82
N ILE A 271 5.57 2.44 -7.56
CA ILE A 271 4.41 1.62 -7.18
C ILE A 271 3.11 2.36 -7.47
N ALA A 272 3.04 3.65 -7.14
CA ALA A 272 1.89 4.51 -7.46
C ALA A 272 1.62 4.55 -8.97
N ALA A 273 2.67 4.73 -9.78
CA ALA A 273 2.56 4.70 -11.24
C ALA A 273 1.95 3.36 -11.73
N ALA A 274 2.41 2.23 -11.19
CA ALA A 274 1.89 0.93 -11.57
C ALA A 274 0.41 0.74 -11.17
N GLY A 275 -0.01 1.22 -9.99
CA GLY A 275 -1.41 1.20 -9.56
C GLY A 275 -2.34 2.10 -10.37
N LEU A 276 -1.79 3.12 -11.03
CA LEU A 276 -2.51 4.02 -11.94
C LEU A 276 -2.56 3.50 -13.39
N GLY A 277 -2.13 2.26 -13.62
CA GLY A 277 -2.10 1.61 -14.93
C GLY A 277 -0.91 2.01 -15.81
N LEU A 278 0.04 2.79 -15.28
CA LEU A 278 1.26 3.20 -15.98
C LEU A 278 2.36 2.15 -15.82
N SER A 279 3.43 2.30 -16.58
CA SER A 279 4.65 1.53 -16.39
C SER A 279 5.82 2.46 -16.14
N SER A 280 6.88 1.91 -15.55
CA SER A 280 8.07 2.68 -15.23
C SER A 280 9.35 1.89 -15.47
N ILE A 281 10.47 2.62 -15.53
CA ILE A 281 11.81 2.06 -15.40
C ILE A 281 12.67 2.94 -14.51
N TRP A 282 13.32 2.28 -13.55
CA TRP A 282 14.39 2.84 -12.75
C TRP A 282 15.72 2.77 -13.49
N ILE A 283 16.46 3.88 -13.53
CA ILE A 283 17.80 3.98 -14.09
C ILE A 283 18.78 4.41 -12.99
N GLY A 284 19.65 3.49 -12.59
CA GLY A 284 20.78 3.76 -11.69
C GLY A 284 22.12 3.89 -12.42
N MET A 285 22.19 3.48 -13.69
CA MET A 285 23.40 3.61 -14.52
C MET A 285 23.41 5.02 -15.13
N ILE A 286 23.87 5.99 -14.34
CA ILE A 286 23.91 7.41 -14.69
C ILE A 286 25.31 7.97 -14.48
N ASP A 287 25.70 8.90 -15.34
CA ASP A 287 26.85 9.78 -15.13
C ASP A 287 26.42 10.92 -14.21
N GLU A 288 26.76 10.80 -12.93
CA GLU A 288 26.27 11.71 -11.89
C GLU A 288 26.70 13.16 -12.15
N GLU A 289 27.91 13.39 -12.66
CA GLU A 289 28.43 14.75 -12.92
C GLU A 289 27.72 15.40 -14.11
N LYS A 290 27.45 14.64 -15.18
CA LYS A 290 26.63 15.15 -16.28
C LYS A 290 25.21 15.47 -15.83
N VAL A 291 24.58 14.62 -15.03
CA VAL A 291 23.24 14.89 -14.49
C VAL A 291 23.23 16.16 -13.63
N LYS A 292 24.23 16.34 -12.75
CA LYS A 292 24.39 17.58 -11.96
C LYS A 292 24.50 18.82 -12.84
N SER A 293 25.34 18.75 -13.88
CA SER A 293 25.53 19.83 -14.85
C SER A 293 24.23 20.17 -15.60
N ILE A 294 23.53 19.16 -16.12
CA ILE A 294 22.26 19.33 -16.84
C ILE A 294 21.18 19.98 -15.95
N LEU A 295 21.13 19.59 -14.67
CA LEU A 295 20.14 20.09 -13.73
C LEU A 295 20.56 21.37 -13.01
N GLY A 296 21.80 21.84 -13.19
CA GLY A 296 22.34 23.00 -12.49
C GLY A 296 22.36 22.82 -10.97
N THR A 297 22.58 21.61 -10.47
CA THR A 297 22.53 21.27 -9.03
C THR A 297 23.86 20.74 -8.52
N LYS A 298 24.11 20.94 -7.23
CA LYS A 298 25.22 20.30 -6.50
C LYS A 298 24.81 18.96 -5.85
N LEU A 299 23.51 18.68 -5.80
CA LEU A 299 22.99 17.48 -5.16
C LEU A 299 23.36 16.23 -5.97
N ARG A 300 23.76 15.17 -5.27
CA ARG A 300 24.15 13.91 -5.91
C ARG A 300 22.91 13.16 -6.41
N PRO A 301 22.78 12.86 -7.71
CA PRO A 301 21.65 12.08 -8.21
C PRO A 301 21.79 10.62 -7.79
N SER A 302 20.72 10.05 -7.25
CA SER A 302 20.60 8.63 -6.90
C SER A 302 20.03 7.82 -8.07
N SER A 303 19.00 8.35 -8.75
CA SER A 303 18.35 7.64 -9.85
C SER A 303 17.53 8.55 -10.76
N ILE A 304 17.24 8.03 -11.96
CA ILE A 304 16.22 8.59 -12.87
C ILE A 304 15.07 7.58 -12.97
N LEU A 305 13.84 8.04 -12.75
CA LEU A 305 12.62 7.26 -12.93
C LEU A 305 11.86 7.78 -14.14
N CYS A 306 11.67 6.91 -15.12
CA CYS A 306 10.96 7.20 -16.36
C CYS A 306 9.59 6.52 -16.32
N ILE A 307 8.52 7.26 -16.58
CA ILE A 307 7.13 6.78 -16.43
C ILE A 307 6.30 7.15 -17.67
N GLY A 308 5.40 6.24 -18.05
CA GLY A 308 4.42 6.48 -19.11
C GLY A 308 3.54 5.25 -19.35
N TYR A 309 2.61 5.36 -20.28
CA TYR A 309 1.86 4.20 -20.77
C TYR A 309 2.81 3.24 -21.51
N PRO A 310 2.83 1.94 -21.19
CA PRO A 310 3.65 1.00 -21.92
C PRO A 310 3.12 0.83 -23.35
N ASP A 311 4.00 0.83 -24.36
CA ASP A 311 3.62 0.50 -25.75
C ASP A 311 3.15 -0.97 -25.86
N LYS A 312 3.77 -1.85 -25.07
CA LYS A 312 3.36 -3.25 -24.91
C LYS A 312 3.62 -3.72 -23.48
N LYS A 313 2.58 -4.22 -22.80
CA LYS A 313 2.74 -4.94 -21.53
C LYS A 313 3.41 -6.28 -21.81
N LYS A 314 4.43 -6.61 -21.03
CA LYS A 314 5.14 -7.91 -21.08
C LYS A 314 4.94 -8.63 -19.75
N PRO A 315 5.12 -9.95 -19.70
CA PRO A 315 5.14 -10.68 -18.45
C PRO A 315 6.30 -10.20 -17.55
N PRO A 316 6.12 -10.14 -16.22
CA PRO A 316 7.19 -9.79 -15.29
C PRO A 316 8.36 -10.80 -15.31
N LYS A 317 9.46 -10.49 -14.61
CA LYS A 317 10.70 -11.28 -14.65
C LYS A 317 10.75 -12.27 -13.49
N SER A 318 11.32 -13.46 -13.73
CA SER A 318 11.64 -14.41 -12.67
C SER A 318 12.50 -13.78 -11.57
N ARG A 319 12.34 -14.31 -10.36
CA ARG A 319 13.07 -13.91 -9.15
C ARG A 319 13.79 -15.11 -8.55
N ARG A 320 14.79 -14.84 -7.72
CA ARG A 320 15.43 -15.86 -6.87
C ARG A 320 14.40 -16.52 -5.96
N LYS A 321 14.70 -17.72 -5.47
CA LYS A 321 13.84 -18.39 -4.49
C LYS A 321 13.88 -17.62 -3.17
N LEU A 322 12.77 -17.58 -2.44
CA LEU A 322 12.65 -16.81 -1.20
C LEU A 322 13.69 -17.21 -0.15
N LYS A 323 13.97 -18.52 -0.03
CA LYS A 323 14.98 -19.09 0.86
C LYS A 323 16.43 -18.64 0.57
N GLU A 324 16.69 -18.05 -0.60
CA GLU A 324 18.01 -17.48 -0.93
C GLU A 324 18.12 -16.02 -0.47
N LEU A 325 17.03 -15.41 0.01
CA LEU A 325 16.94 -13.99 0.37
C LEU A 325 16.57 -13.76 1.84
N ILE A 326 15.84 -14.69 2.46
CA ILE A 326 15.37 -14.58 3.85
C ILE A 326 16.03 -15.67 4.67
N GLU A 327 16.77 -15.25 5.68
CA GLU A 327 17.31 -16.07 6.74
C GLU A 327 16.50 -15.83 8.02
N VAL A 328 16.10 -16.91 8.69
CA VAL A 328 15.37 -16.83 9.97
C VAL A 328 16.36 -17.10 11.08
N ILE A 329 16.48 -16.13 12.00
CA ILE A 329 17.28 -16.23 13.22
C ILE A 329 16.26 -16.34 14.36
N GLU A 330 16.33 -17.43 15.13
CA GLU A 330 15.46 -17.69 16.29
C GLU A 330 15.96 -17.03 17.57
#